data_AF-A0A7R9HID7-F1
#
_entry.id   AF-A0A7R9HID7-F1
#
_cell.length_a   1.000
_cell.length_b   1.000
_cell.length_c   1.000
_cell.angle_alpha   90.00
_cell.angle_beta   90.00
_cell.angle_gamma   90.00
#
_symmetry.space_group_name_H-M   'P 1'
#
loop_
_entity.id
_entity.type
_entity.pdbx_description
1 polymer ?
#
loop_
_entity_poly.entity_id
_entity_poly.type
_entity_poly.pdbx_seq_one_letter_code
_entity_poly.pdbx_strand_id
1 'polypeptide(L)'
;MACLEINNNDNDFVPVFIDVDGREYIVCNLHRHKMIQVQLDLTFALGDKIAFYTTGKSKIHLTEKLANSGKRKKQTPAPKKDLKKQRTQTEPEDSDESGFPSDSSDEEDKEPVEVSDDDEEEDSDEDGDD
;
A
#
# COMPACT_ATOMS: atom_id res chain seq x y z
N MET A 1 -8.33 2.47 -1.11
CA MET A 1 -8.40 3.54 -0.09
C MET A 1 -7.14 4.36 -0.20
N ALA A 2 -7.23 5.67 -0.01
CA ALA A 2 -6.08 6.57 0.08
C ALA A 2 -6.06 7.23 1.47
N CYS A 3 -4.89 7.27 2.10
CA CYS A 3 -4.69 7.83 3.44
C CYS A 3 -3.45 8.73 3.45
N LEU A 4 -3.57 9.90 4.07
CA LEU A 4 -2.48 10.86 4.25
C LEU A 4 -1.58 10.44 5.44
N GLU A 5 -0.26 10.50 5.26
CA GLU A 5 0.69 10.28 6.37
C GLU A 5 0.55 11.41 7.42
N ILE A 6 0.43 11.04 8.71
CA ILE A 6 0.16 11.98 9.82
C ILE A 6 1.36 12.90 10.12
N ASN A 7 2.58 12.45 9.76
CA ASN A 7 3.82 13.20 9.96
C ASN A 7 4.00 14.32 8.93
N ASN A 8 3.05 14.47 8.01
CA ASN A 8 3.08 15.57 7.07
C ASN A 8 2.85 16.90 7.80
N ASN A 9 3.80 17.82 7.70
CA ASN A 9 3.73 19.11 8.36
C ASN A 9 2.90 20.14 7.57
N ASP A 10 2.45 19.75 6.39
CA ASP A 10 1.64 20.58 5.51
C ASP A 10 0.14 20.55 5.90
N ASN A 11 -0.48 21.73 5.92
CA ASN A 11 -1.91 21.90 6.19
C ASN A 11 -2.71 22.09 4.90
N ASP A 12 -2.06 22.07 3.74
CA ASP A 12 -2.73 22.25 2.46
C ASP A 12 -3.49 21.00 1.99
N PHE A 13 -4.36 21.23 1.02
CA PHE A 13 -5.03 20.14 0.33
C PHE A 13 -4.04 19.39 -0.56
N VAL A 14 -4.05 18.06 -0.42
CA VAL A 14 -3.17 17.16 -1.14
C VAL A 14 -4.00 16.42 -2.20
N PRO A 15 -3.98 16.86 -3.47
CA PRO A 15 -4.66 16.18 -4.56
C PRO A 15 -3.93 14.89 -4.93
N VAL A 16 -4.69 13.80 -5.05
CA VAL A 16 -4.19 12.52 -5.55
C VAL A 16 -4.61 12.36 -6.99
N PHE A 17 -3.63 12.15 -7.85
CA PHE A 17 -3.81 11.96 -9.28
C PHE A 17 -3.66 10.50 -9.67
N ILE A 18 -4.35 10.13 -10.74
CA ILE A 18 -4.13 8.91 -11.48
C ILE A 18 -3.90 9.24 -12.96
N ASP A 19 -2.85 8.68 -13.54
CA ASP A 19 -2.66 8.63 -14.99
C ASP A 19 -3.08 7.25 -15.49
N VAL A 20 -4.03 7.23 -16.43
CA VAL A 20 -4.49 6.04 -17.15
C VAL A 20 -4.44 6.34 -18.64
N ASP A 21 -3.62 5.58 -19.38
CA ASP A 21 -3.44 5.73 -20.82
C ASP A 21 -3.05 7.15 -21.28
N GLY A 22 -2.23 7.85 -20.48
CA GLY A 22 -1.77 9.22 -20.77
C GLY A 22 -2.82 10.29 -20.49
N ARG A 23 -3.85 9.96 -19.71
CA ARG A 23 -4.87 10.89 -19.24
C ARG A 23 -4.85 10.94 -17.73
N GLU A 24 -4.72 12.16 -17.23
CA GLU A 24 -4.65 12.46 -15.82
C GLU A 24 -6.05 12.79 -15.25
N TYR A 25 -6.34 12.23 -14.08
CA TYR A 25 -7.55 12.51 -13.31
C TYR A 25 -7.24 12.70 -11.84
N ILE A 26 -7.93 13.62 -11.18
CA ILE A 26 -7.91 13.72 -9.72
C ILE A 26 -8.89 12.69 -9.15
N VAL A 27 -8.40 11.80 -8.27
CA VAL A 27 -9.24 10.76 -7.64
C VAL A 27 -9.74 11.15 -6.26
N CYS A 28 -8.98 11.95 -5.50
CA CYS A 28 -9.43 12.53 -4.24
C CYS A 28 -8.53 13.69 -3.81
N ASN A 29 -9.02 14.47 -2.83
CA ASN A 29 -8.24 15.49 -2.13
C ASN A 29 -8.17 15.11 -0.65
N LEU A 30 -6.97 15.01 -0.12
CA LEU A 30 -6.72 14.73 1.30
C LEU A 30 -6.32 16.00 2.03
N HIS A 31 -6.60 16.06 3.33
CA HIS A 31 -6.26 17.21 4.16
C HIS A 31 -6.13 16.78 5.62
N ARG A 32 -5.04 17.18 6.27
CA ARG A 32 -4.68 16.76 7.64
C ARG A 32 -5.79 16.96 8.67
N HIS A 33 -6.45 18.12 8.68
CA HIS A 33 -7.49 18.44 9.66
C HIS A 33 -8.93 18.12 9.23
N LYS A 34 -9.18 17.82 7.96
CA LYS A 34 -10.55 17.71 7.42
C LYS A 34 -10.85 16.31 6.88
N MET A 35 -9.91 15.73 6.15
CA MET A 35 -10.12 14.49 5.41
C MET A 35 -8.79 13.73 5.26
N ILE A 36 -8.42 13.00 6.30
CA ILE A 36 -7.14 12.26 6.36
C ILE A 36 -7.19 11.02 5.46
N GLN A 37 -8.38 10.45 5.25
CA GLN A 37 -8.56 9.24 4.45
C GLN A 37 -9.80 9.32 3.58
N VAL A 38 -9.73 8.70 2.41
CA VAL A 38 -10.83 8.58 1.45
C VAL A 38 -10.92 7.16 0.92
N GLN A 39 -12.14 6.61 0.95
CA GLN A 39 -12.43 5.35 0.28
C GLN A 39 -12.53 5.60 -1.23
N LEU A 40 -11.65 4.95 -1.99
CA LEU A 40 -11.67 4.99 -3.45
C LEU A 40 -12.42 3.77 -3.97
N ASP A 41 -13.28 4.00 -4.97
CA ASP A 41 -13.99 2.97 -5.72
C ASP A 41 -13.42 2.90 -7.14
N LEU A 42 -12.21 2.35 -7.23
CA LEU A 42 -11.47 2.19 -8.48
C LEU A 42 -11.24 0.69 -8.71
N THR A 43 -11.41 0.26 -9.95
CA THR A 43 -11.17 -1.12 -10.36
C THR A 43 -10.28 -1.12 -11.59
N PHE A 44 -9.21 -1.91 -11.55
CA PHE A 44 -8.26 -2.06 -12.63
C PHE A 44 -8.25 -3.52 -13.10
N ALA A 45 -8.14 -3.72 -14.41
CA ALA A 45 -7.97 -5.01 -15.02
C ALA A 45 -6.50 -5.43 -15.08
N LEU A 46 -6.26 -6.73 -15.22
CA LEU A 46 -4.91 -7.24 -15.42
C LEU A 46 -4.35 -6.71 -16.75
N GLY A 47 -3.24 -5.98 -16.68
CA GLY A 47 -2.58 -5.40 -17.84
C GLY A 47 -2.77 -3.88 -17.96
N ASP A 48 -3.63 -3.27 -17.15
CA ASP A 48 -3.79 -1.81 -17.12
C ASP A 48 -2.49 -1.15 -16.68
N LYS A 49 -2.09 -0.09 -17.40
CA LYS A 49 -0.95 0.74 -17.04
C LYS A 49 -1.47 1.99 -16.35
N ILE A 50 -1.26 2.04 -15.05
CA ILE A 50 -1.71 3.16 -14.23
C ILE A 50 -0.53 3.70 -13.42
N ALA A 51 -0.55 5.00 -13.15
CA ALA A 51 0.37 5.63 -12.21
C ALA A 51 -0.41 6.49 -11.23
N PHE A 52 -0.12 6.35 -9.94
CA PHE A 52 -0.63 7.25 -8.92
C PHE A 52 0.46 8.20 -8.48
N TYR A 53 0.11 9.45 -8.27
CA TYR A 53 1.03 10.44 -7.74
C TYR A 53 0.28 11.57 -7.04
N THR A 54 1.05 12.39 -6.32
CA THR A 54 0.57 13.60 -5.66
C THR A 54 1.55 14.73 -5.93
N THR A 55 1.08 15.95 -5.81
CA THR A 55 1.95 17.13 -5.77
C THR A 55 2.40 17.41 -4.34
N GLY A 56 3.60 17.97 -4.16
CA GLY A 56 4.13 18.38 -2.87
C GLY A 56 4.96 17.31 -2.14
N LYS A 57 5.20 17.53 -0.84
CA LYS A 57 6.06 16.69 0.02
C LYS A 57 5.26 15.62 0.81
N SER A 58 3.95 15.62 0.63
CA SER A 58 3.01 14.74 1.31
C SER A 58 3.18 13.28 0.88
N LYS A 59 3.22 12.34 1.83
CA LYS A 59 3.15 10.91 1.51
C LYS A 59 1.74 10.39 1.68
N ILE A 60 1.37 9.50 0.76
CA ILE A 60 0.02 8.92 0.68
C ILE A 60 0.16 7.41 0.63
N HIS A 61 -0.59 6.75 1.51
CA HIS A 61 -0.69 5.30 1.54
C HIS A 61 -1.92 4.87 0.76
N LEU A 62 -1.71 3.99 -0.22
CA LEU A 62 -2.79 3.36 -0.96
C LEU A 62 -2.96 1.93 -0.47
N THR A 63 -4.20 1.51 -0.29
CA THR A 63 -4.55 0.13 0.03
C THR A 63 -5.56 -0.40 -0.97
N GLU A 64 -5.25 -1.57 -1.53
CA GLU A 64 -6.09 -2.27 -2.50
C GLU A 64 -6.66 -3.56 -1.92
N LYS A 65 -7.66 -4.12 -2.62
CA LYS A 65 -8.16 -5.47 -2.39
C LYS A 65 -8.12 -6.22 -3.71
N LEU A 66 -7.51 -7.40 -3.71
CA LEU A 66 -7.56 -8.28 -4.87
C LEU A 66 -8.98 -8.86 -5.01
N ALA A 67 -9.66 -8.49 -6.10
CA ALA A 67 -10.87 -9.18 -6.51
C ALA A 67 -10.47 -10.57 -7.00
N ASN A 68 -10.73 -11.60 -6.19
CA ASN A 68 -10.32 -12.97 -6.48
C ASN A 68 -11.16 -13.54 -7.63
N SER A 69 -10.82 -13.17 -8.87
CA SER A 69 -11.50 -13.60 -10.09
C SER A 69 -11.08 -15.02 -10.46
N GLY A 70 -11.69 -16.00 -9.79
CA GLY A 70 -11.65 -17.39 -10.24
C GLY A 70 -10.61 -18.25 -9.54
N LYS A 71 -11.04 -18.88 -8.44
CA LYS A 71 -10.64 -20.27 -8.22
C LYS A 71 -11.01 -21.03 -9.49
N ARG A 72 -10.03 -21.35 -10.34
CA ARG A 72 -10.14 -22.46 -11.29
C ARG A 72 -10.59 -23.66 -10.47
N LYS A 73 -11.87 -24.02 -10.56
CA LYS A 73 -12.33 -25.33 -10.08
C LYS A 73 -11.52 -26.34 -10.87
N LYS A 74 -10.43 -26.86 -10.30
CA LYS A 74 -9.88 -28.13 -10.77
C LYS A 74 -11.05 -29.10 -10.71
N GLN A 75 -11.52 -29.57 -11.87
CA GLN A 75 -12.43 -30.71 -11.92
C GLN A 75 -11.68 -31.85 -11.23
N THR A 76 -12.02 -32.11 -9.97
CA THR A 76 -11.75 -33.41 -9.38
C THR A 76 -12.58 -34.41 -10.17
N PRO A 77 -11.99 -35.45 -10.79
CA PRO A 77 -12.78 -36.51 -11.39
C PRO A 77 -13.71 -37.11 -10.31
N ALA A 78 -14.95 -37.38 -10.72
CA ALA A 78 -16.04 -37.79 -9.84
C ALA A 78 -15.64 -38.93 -8.88
N PRO A 79 -16.14 -38.94 -7.62
CA PRO A 79 -15.94 -40.05 -6.73
C PRO A 79 -16.66 -41.29 -7.29
N LYS A 80 -15.88 -42.30 -7.72
CA LYS A 80 -16.41 -43.64 -7.97
C LYS A 80 -16.88 -44.21 -6.62
N LYS A 81 -18.18 -44.51 -6.55
CA LYS A 81 -18.77 -45.28 -5.46
C LYS A 81 -18.31 -46.71 -5.62
N ASP A 82 -17.40 -47.17 -4.75
CA ASP A 82 -17.13 -48.59 -4.62
C ASP A 82 -17.14 -49.01 -3.15
N LEU A 83 -17.79 -50.15 -2.95
CA LEU A 83 -18.22 -50.79 -1.72
C LEU A 83 -17.06 -51.25 -0.82
N LYS A 84 -17.20 -50.95 0.48
CA LYS A 84 -17.04 -51.87 1.65
C LYS A 84 -15.94 -52.95 1.61
N LYS A 85 -14.92 -52.81 2.49
CA LYS A 85 -14.37 -53.88 3.37
C LYS A 85 -13.34 -53.26 4.35
N GLN A 86 -13.68 -53.19 5.64
CA GLN A 86 -13.18 -54.04 6.74
C GLN A 86 -11.77 -53.70 7.27
N ARG A 87 -11.76 -52.95 8.38
CA ARG A 87 -11.09 -53.22 9.68
C ARG A 87 -9.69 -53.85 9.66
N THR A 88 -8.69 -53.07 10.09
CA THR A 88 -7.67 -53.50 11.08
C THR A 88 -7.10 -52.28 11.82
N GLN A 89 -6.84 -52.44 13.12
CA GLN A 89 -6.24 -51.49 14.05
C GLN A 89 -4.70 -51.58 13.99
N THR A 90 -4.01 -50.45 14.10
CA THR A 90 -2.73 -50.32 14.85
C THR A 90 -2.37 -48.83 15.05
N GLU A 91 -2.25 -48.37 16.30
CA GLU A 91 -1.28 -47.34 16.71
C GLU A 91 0.06 -48.05 17.07
N PRO A 92 1.16 -47.41 17.54
CA PRO A 92 1.48 -46.00 17.77
C PRO A 92 2.90 -45.59 17.26
N GLU A 93 3.34 -44.38 17.67
CA GLU A 93 4.71 -43.98 18.04
C GLU A 93 5.43 -42.89 17.19
N ASP A 94 5.69 -41.79 17.92
CA ASP A 94 6.88 -40.93 18.03
C ASP A 94 7.83 -40.73 16.83
N SER A 95 8.15 -39.45 16.56
CA SER A 95 9.54 -38.97 16.36
C SER A 95 9.62 -37.44 16.20
N ASP A 96 10.22 -36.82 17.22
CA ASP A 96 11.38 -35.90 17.17
C ASP A 96 11.37 -34.59 16.36
N GLU A 97 11.44 -33.51 17.13
CA GLU A 97 12.60 -32.60 17.27
C GLU A 97 13.48 -32.29 16.04
N SER A 98 13.45 -31.01 15.62
CA SER A 98 14.59 -30.12 15.31
C SER A 98 14.04 -28.95 14.47
N GLY A 99 14.32 -27.68 14.74
CA GLY A 99 15.59 -27.09 15.13
C GLY A 99 16.15 -26.33 13.92
N PHE A 100 15.67 -25.10 13.70
CA PHE A 100 16.32 -24.15 12.78
C PHE A 100 16.60 -22.85 13.54
N PRO A 101 17.87 -22.58 13.91
CA PRO A 101 18.33 -21.24 14.25
C PRO A 101 19.05 -20.57 13.07
N SER A 102 19.40 -19.29 13.28
CA SER A 102 20.29 -18.42 12.47
C SER A 102 19.77 -18.03 11.08
N ASP A 103 19.85 -16.77 10.63
CA ASP A 103 21.01 -15.87 10.66
C ASP A 103 20.48 -14.42 10.48
N SER A 104 20.70 -13.49 11.41
CA SER A 104 21.76 -12.45 11.38
C SER A 104 22.10 -11.93 9.98
N SER A 105 21.87 -10.64 9.74
CA SER A 105 22.83 -9.59 9.34
C SER A 105 22.08 -8.80 8.25
N ASP A 106 22.14 -7.49 8.10
CA ASP A 106 23.33 -6.66 8.12
C ASP A 106 22.84 -5.20 8.12
N GLU A 107 23.58 -4.37 8.82
CA GLU A 107 23.39 -2.92 8.91
C GLU A 107 23.68 -2.26 7.56
N GLU A 108 23.02 -1.15 7.22
CA GLU A 108 23.73 -0.03 6.59
C GLU A 108 23.12 1.30 7.05
N ASP A 109 23.92 1.90 7.91
CA ASP A 109 24.00 3.28 8.34
C ASP A 109 23.96 4.25 7.14
N LYS A 110 23.03 5.22 7.16
CA LYS A 110 23.10 6.39 6.29
C LYS A 110 22.71 7.63 7.07
N GLU A 111 23.72 8.34 7.55
CA GLU A 111 23.60 9.70 8.03
C GLU A 111 23.08 10.63 6.92
N PRO A 112 22.07 11.48 7.20
CA PRO A 112 21.71 12.55 6.28
C PRO A 112 22.66 13.74 6.43
N VAL A 113 23.31 14.04 5.32
CA VAL A 113 24.03 15.27 5.01
C VAL A 113 23.27 16.53 5.43
N GLU A 114 23.96 17.35 6.21
CA GLU A 114 23.58 18.73 6.52
C GLU A 114 23.76 19.59 5.27
N VAL A 115 22.71 20.27 4.84
CA VAL A 115 22.79 21.36 3.87
C VAL A 115 22.22 22.62 4.50
N SER A 116 23.04 23.65 4.32
CA SER A 116 23.12 24.94 4.98
C SER A 116 22.00 25.92 4.64
N ASP A 117 21.82 26.85 5.57
CA ASP A 117 21.20 28.17 5.45
C ASP A 117 21.29 28.80 4.06
N ASP A 118 20.16 29.34 3.61
CA ASP A 118 20.13 30.46 2.66
C ASP A 118 19.05 31.43 3.14
N ASP A 119 19.54 32.58 3.61
CA ASP A 119 18.85 33.85 3.84
C ASP A 119 17.94 34.22 2.66
N GLU A 120 16.85 34.94 2.91
CA GLU A 120 16.72 36.36 2.57
C GLU A 120 15.33 36.86 3.01
N GLU A 121 15.37 37.81 3.94
CA GLU A 121 14.26 38.68 4.36
C GLU A 121 13.96 39.67 3.24
N GLU A 122 12.70 39.76 2.79
CA GLU A 122 12.22 40.94 2.07
C GLU A 122 11.02 41.54 2.80
N ASP A 123 11.32 42.57 3.60
CA ASP A 123 10.38 43.58 4.08
C ASP A 123 9.76 44.30 2.88
N SER A 124 8.43 44.31 2.80
CA SER A 124 7.68 45.18 1.88
C SER A 124 6.63 45.94 2.69
N ASP A 125 7.06 47.07 3.24
CA ASP A 125 6.17 48.14 3.70
C ASP A 125 5.51 48.78 2.48
N GLU A 126 4.21 48.57 2.29
CA GLU A 126 3.42 49.33 1.32
C GLU A 126 2.39 50.19 2.06
N ASP A 127 2.83 51.41 2.39
CA ASP A 127 1.98 52.55 2.71
C ASP A 127 1.19 52.96 1.46
N GLY A 128 -0.14 52.99 1.57
CA GLY A 128 -1.04 53.47 0.53
C GLY A 128 -2.20 54.27 1.10
N ASP A 129 -2.02 55.59 1.09
CA ASP A 129 -2.99 56.67 1.37
C ASP A 129 -4.36 56.55 0.64
N ASP A 130 -5.45 56.81 1.38
CA ASP A 130 -6.44 57.91 1.20
C ASP A 130 -7.82 57.55 1.84
#